data_AF-A0A936LZ85-F1
#
_entry.id   AF-A0A936LZ85-F1
#
_cell.length_a   1.000
_cell.length_b   1.000
_cell.length_c   1.000
_cell.angle_alpha   90.00
_cell.angle_beta   90.00
_cell.angle_gamma   90.00
#
_symmetry.space_group_name_H-M   'P 1'
#
loop_
_entity.id
_entity.type
_entity.pdbx_description
1 polymer ?
#
loop_
_entity_poly.entity_id
_entity_poly.type
_entity_poly.pdbx_seq_one_letter_code
_entity_poly.pdbx_strand_id
1 'polypeptide(L)'
;MERLFTGAREVRVRAYRQGFGDCFLLALPQGDGEPFYVMIDCGLLLAAPKQRIEAVVRNIIAATGGTVHLAVVTHEHWDHLSGFLDARSLFNDERGTDPEKLTIERVWLGWTEDPTNALAMRLREERGERVRALSALIESAPAGLGSAPMVEKLLSFFGTDLAARQSRTSLALETVVGLARNEAEFLYPGGTPRTLAGVEGVRVYVLGPPENETLLKRSNPRTSASEVYEEKGLALSPELSFFAAAVGSNDEFATLARPFEVASLTPDEAGTDPFFRRTYFDETASWRRVEADWLEFSGELALRLDRDTNNTSLALAFELVPGGRVLLFPADAQVGNWLSWQDVEWANGVTANDLLERTVFYKVGHHGSHNSTLRDLGLERMRHPELIAMVPVDQGSAARQGWSRIPFAPLLDRLQEKTRGRVLRSDDGEALRDRPAPEGVTASVWQAFQDRVIDAGLYYEIPFPLD
;
A
#
# COMPACT_ATOMS: atom_id res chain seq x y z
N MET A 1 3.29 30.63 -5.08
CA MET A 1 3.73 29.66 -4.06
C MET A 1 5.19 29.37 -4.39
N GLU A 2 6.09 29.46 -3.42
CA GLU A 2 7.52 29.22 -3.65
C GLU A 2 7.70 27.74 -4.03
N ARG A 3 8.54 27.44 -5.04
CA ARG A 3 8.87 26.05 -5.40
C ARG A 3 9.41 25.35 -4.14
N LEU A 4 9.37 24.03 -4.09
CA LEU A 4 10.12 23.23 -3.12
C LEU A 4 11.61 23.32 -3.49
N PHE A 5 12.14 24.55 -3.42
CA PHE A 5 13.44 24.97 -3.87
C PHE A 5 14.45 24.71 -2.76
N THR A 6 15.44 23.88 -3.04
CA THR A 6 16.50 23.53 -2.11
C THR A 6 17.79 24.22 -2.55
N GLY A 7 17.99 25.46 -2.14
CA GLY A 7 19.25 26.20 -2.38
C GLY A 7 20.45 25.73 -1.54
N ALA A 8 20.45 24.49 -1.04
CA ALA A 8 21.50 23.93 -0.20
C ALA A 8 21.44 22.40 -0.13
N ARG A 9 22.54 21.78 0.33
CA ARG A 9 22.78 20.36 0.62
C ARG A 9 21.72 19.74 1.57
N GLU A 10 20.50 19.55 1.11
CA GLU A 10 19.39 19.03 1.92
C GLU A 10 18.37 18.30 1.04
N VAL A 11 17.85 17.19 1.54
CA VAL A 11 16.69 16.47 0.98
C VAL A 11 15.43 16.86 1.74
N ARG A 12 14.33 17.14 1.04
CA ARG A 12 13.03 17.41 1.66
C ARG A 12 12.05 16.29 1.34
N VAL A 13 11.26 15.90 2.35
CA VAL A 13 10.14 14.96 2.21
C VAL A 13 8.85 15.71 2.52
N ARG A 14 7.92 15.75 1.56
CA ARG A 14 6.51 16.06 1.82
C ARG A 14 5.73 14.76 1.94
N ALA A 15 5.09 14.56 3.08
CA ALA A 15 4.12 13.49 3.32
C ALA A 15 2.72 14.10 3.31
N TYR A 16 1.93 13.81 2.27
CA TYR A 16 0.58 14.38 2.13
C TYR A 16 -0.42 13.71 3.07
N ARG A 17 -1.41 14.51 3.49
CA ARG A 17 -2.39 14.18 4.53
C ARG A 17 -3.82 14.14 3.95
N GLN A 18 -3.98 13.55 2.77
CA GLN A 18 -5.26 13.48 2.06
C GLN A 18 -6.31 12.56 2.72
N GLY A 19 -5.87 11.64 3.57
CA GLY A 19 -6.69 10.65 4.25
C GLY A 19 -5.98 9.31 4.33
N PHE A 20 -6.74 8.23 4.14
CA PHE A 20 -6.21 6.87 4.02
C PHE A 20 -5.67 6.66 2.60
N GLY A 21 -4.36 6.48 2.46
CA GLY A 21 -3.66 6.31 1.19
C GLY A 21 -2.32 7.01 1.16
N ASP A 22 -1.56 6.76 0.10
CA ASP A 22 -0.16 7.16 -0.01
C ASP A 22 0.08 8.22 -1.08
N CYS A 23 0.80 9.27 -0.69
CA CYS A 23 1.39 10.23 -1.63
C CYS A 23 2.53 10.99 -0.96
N PHE A 24 3.73 10.89 -1.51
CA PHE A 24 4.91 11.61 -1.04
C PHE A 24 5.59 12.35 -2.18
N LEU A 25 6.22 13.48 -1.86
CA LEU A 25 7.09 14.21 -2.77
C LEU A 25 8.44 14.43 -2.10
N LEU A 26 9.50 13.92 -2.72
CA LEU A 26 10.88 14.16 -2.32
C LEU A 26 11.49 15.20 -3.25
N ALA A 27 12.25 16.13 -2.70
CA ALA A 27 13.14 17.01 -3.45
C ALA A 27 14.59 16.67 -3.08
N LEU A 28 15.37 16.26 -4.08
CA LEU A 28 16.78 15.92 -3.93
C LEU A 28 17.63 16.99 -4.62
N PRO A 29 18.71 17.49 -4.01
CA PRO A 29 19.50 18.56 -4.61
C PRO A 29 20.35 18.00 -5.77
N GLN A 30 20.29 18.65 -6.92
CA GLN A 30 21.20 18.38 -8.05
C GLN A 30 22.43 19.28 -7.98
N GLY A 31 23.49 18.88 -8.68
CA GLY A 31 24.77 19.63 -8.72
C GLY A 31 24.66 21.03 -9.34
N ASP A 32 23.61 21.31 -10.11
CA ASP A 32 23.32 22.61 -10.72
C ASP A 32 22.46 23.53 -9.85
N GLY A 33 22.04 23.07 -8.66
CA GLY A 33 21.20 23.81 -7.73
C GLY A 33 19.69 23.67 -7.97
N GLU A 34 19.26 22.93 -9.00
CA GLU A 34 17.85 22.58 -9.19
C GLU A 34 17.49 21.28 -8.42
N PRO A 35 16.23 21.12 -8.00
CA PRO A 35 15.79 19.92 -7.31
C PRO A 35 15.35 18.81 -8.28
N PHE A 36 15.83 17.59 -8.05
CA PHE A 36 15.30 16.38 -8.61
C PHE A 36 14.10 15.90 -7.78
N TYR A 37 12.90 16.08 -8.32
CA TYR A 37 11.67 15.60 -7.69
C TYR A 37 11.35 14.12 -7.92
N VAL A 38 11.12 13.40 -6.84
CA VAL A 38 10.56 12.03 -6.83
C VAL A 38 9.18 12.07 -6.20
N MET A 39 8.15 11.65 -6.93
CA MET A 39 6.82 11.40 -6.37
C MET A 39 6.70 9.92 -6.06
N ILE A 40 6.26 9.55 -4.86
CA ILE A 40 6.01 8.15 -4.47
C ILE A 40 4.52 8.01 -4.23
N ASP A 41 3.86 7.25 -5.11
CA ASP A 41 2.43 7.04 -5.17
C ASP A 41 1.58 8.33 -5.28
N CYS A 42 0.31 8.17 -5.63
CA CYS A 42 -0.67 9.24 -5.66
C CYS A 42 -2.06 8.62 -5.47
N GLY A 43 -2.41 8.33 -4.22
CA GLY A 43 -3.64 7.63 -3.93
C GLY A 43 -4.38 8.09 -2.67
N LEU A 44 -5.65 7.73 -2.67
CA LEU A 44 -6.64 8.03 -1.66
C LEU A 44 -7.75 6.98 -1.77
N LEU A 45 -8.13 6.38 -0.65
CA LEU A 45 -9.19 5.38 -0.58
C LEU A 45 -10.52 5.95 -1.13
N LEU A 46 -11.28 5.11 -1.84
CA LEU A 46 -12.45 5.52 -2.64
C LEU A 46 -13.51 6.33 -1.85
N ALA A 47 -13.67 6.05 -0.56
CA ALA A 47 -14.68 6.72 0.28
C ALA A 47 -14.41 8.22 0.51
N ALA A 48 -13.23 8.73 0.13
CA ALA A 48 -12.84 10.11 0.38
C ALA A 48 -13.11 11.03 -0.83
N PRO A 49 -13.35 12.35 -0.60
CA PRO A 49 -13.66 13.27 -1.69
C PRO A 49 -12.49 13.45 -2.65
N LYS A 50 -12.75 13.31 -3.96
CA LYS A 50 -11.75 13.49 -5.04
C LYS A 50 -11.02 14.83 -4.98
N GLN A 51 -11.69 15.87 -4.48
CA GLN A 51 -11.12 17.21 -4.32
C GLN A 51 -9.88 17.19 -3.42
N ARG A 52 -9.76 16.23 -2.48
CA ARG A 52 -8.57 16.09 -1.65
C ARG A 52 -7.35 15.65 -2.45
N ILE A 53 -7.49 14.64 -3.32
CA ILE A 53 -6.37 14.19 -4.15
C ILE A 53 -6.05 15.21 -5.26
N GLU A 54 -7.05 15.91 -5.80
CA GLU A 54 -6.82 17.04 -6.71
C GLU A 54 -6.03 18.17 -6.04
N ALA A 55 -6.33 18.49 -4.77
CA ALA A 55 -5.59 19.50 -4.01
C ALA A 55 -4.12 19.09 -3.80
N VAL A 56 -3.86 17.80 -3.55
CA VAL A 56 -2.49 17.25 -3.49
C VAL A 56 -1.78 17.43 -4.82
N VAL A 57 -2.37 17.01 -5.94
CA VAL A 57 -1.74 17.12 -7.27
C VAL A 57 -1.48 18.58 -7.64
N ARG A 58 -2.40 19.51 -7.35
CA ARG A 58 -2.18 20.96 -7.54
C ARG A 58 -1.04 21.48 -6.68
N ASN A 59 -0.90 20.99 -5.44
CA ASN A 59 0.24 21.35 -4.60
C ASN A 59 1.56 20.83 -5.18
N ILE A 60 1.59 19.60 -5.70
CA ILE A 60 2.77 19.04 -6.37
C ILE A 60 3.14 19.89 -7.58
N ILE A 61 2.19 20.26 -8.44
CA ILE A 61 2.43 21.14 -9.60
C ILE A 61 3.08 22.46 -9.15
N ALA A 62 2.51 23.10 -8.14
CA ALA A 62 3.05 24.36 -7.61
C ALA A 62 4.44 24.19 -6.97
N ALA A 63 4.67 23.08 -6.27
CA ALA A 63 5.92 22.77 -5.60
C ALA A 63 7.05 22.52 -6.60
N THR A 64 6.76 21.81 -7.68
CA THR A 64 7.79 21.37 -8.62
C THR A 64 8.01 22.32 -9.79
N GLY A 65 7.03 23.18 -10.06
CA GLY A 65 6.96 23.94 -11.32
C GLY A 65 6.40 23.10 -12.47
N GLY A 66 5.60 22.07 -12.16
CA GLY A 66 4.89 21.26 -13.16
C GLY A 66 5.59 19.98 -13.60
N THR A 67 6.75 19.61 -13.04
CA THR A 67 7.47 18.39 -13.45
C THR A 67 7.92 17.55 -12.27
N VAL A 68 7.64 16.25 -12.31
CA VAL A 68 8.31 15.24 -11.47
C VAL A 68 9.23 14.40 -12.36
N HIS A 69 10.49 14.26 -11.95
CA HIS A 69 11.50 13.56 -12.74
C HIS A 69 11.37 12.04 -12.65
N LEU A 70 10.74 11.58 -11.57
CA LEU A 70 10.48 10.18 -11.30
C LEU A 70 9.18 10.04 -10.50
N ALA A 71 8.25 9.23 -11.00
CA ALA A 71 7.16 8.67 -10.22
C ALA A 71 7.52 7.23 -9.84
N VAL A 72 7.58 6.94 -8.54
CA VAL A 72 7.66 5.58 -8.02
C VAL A 72 6.23 5.13 -7.77
N VAL A 73 5.82 4.09 -8.47
CA VAL A 73 4.52 3.45 -8.31
C VAL A 73 4.75 2.13 -7.62
N THR A 74 4.32 2.03 -6.37
CA THR A 74 4.83 0.98 -5.50
C THR A 74 4.21 -0.38 -5.74
N HIS A 75 2.89 -0.44 -5.93
CA HIS A 75 2.14 -1.65 -6.27
C HIS A 75 0.70 -1.32 -6.69
N GLU A 76 -0.02 -2.33 -7.20
CA GLU A 76 -1.35 -2.19 -7.80
C GLU A 76 -2.48 -2.18 -6.75
N HIS A 77 -2.47 -1.15 -5.89
CA HIS A 77 -3.51 -0.86 -4.90
C HIS A 77 -4.19 0.50 -5.12
N TRP A 78 -5.49 0.57 -4.85
CA TRP A 78 -6.31 1.74 -5.19
C TRP A 78 -5.89 2.99 -4.41
N ASP A 79 -5.62 2.86 -3.13
CA ASP A 79 -5.17 3.93 -2.24
C ASP A 79 -3.71 4.36 -2.46
N HIS A 80 -3.03 3.77 -3.45
CA HIS A 80 -1.75 4.21 -4.01
C HIS A 80 -1.89 4.84 -5.41
N LEU A 81 -2.91 4.44 -6.18
CA LEU A 81 -3.02 4.76 -7.60
C LEU A 81 -4.19 5.67 -7.98
N SER A 82 -5.19 5.82 -7.11
CA SER A 82 -6.47 6.44 -7.46
C SER A 82 -6.33 7.85 -8.02
N GLY A 83 -5.35 8.63 -7.56
CA GLY A 83 -5.08 9.99 -7.99
C GLY A 83 -4.73 10.10 -9.48
N PHE A 84 -4.12 9.08 -10.08
CA PHE A 84 -3.83 9.08 -11.52
C PHE A 84 -5.09 9.04 -12.39
N LEU A 85 -6.21 8.52 -11.85
CA LEU A 85 -7.52 8.56 -12.50
C LEU A 85 -8.37 9.73 -12.00
N ASP A 86 -8.48 9.89 -10.69
CA ASP A 86 -9.39 10.86 -10.08
C ASP A 86 -8.94 12.30 -10.29
N ALA A 87 -7.63 12.54 -10.44
CA ALA A 87 -7.06 13.83 -10.82
C ALA A 87 -6.49 13.83 -12.24
N ARG A 88 -6.92 12.92 -13.13
CA ARG A 88 -6.34 12.73 -14.48
C ARG A 88 -6.22 14.01 -15.30
N SER A 89 -7.18 14.93 -15.17
CA SER A 89 -7.18 16.21 -15.89
C SER A 89 -6.03 17.15 -15.48
N LEU A 90 -5.39 16.90 -14.34
CA LEU A 90 -4.25 17.65 -13.84
C LEU A 90 -2.90 17.10 -14.29
N PHE A 91 -2.88 16.01 -15.05
CA PHE A 91 -1.66 15.45 -15.61
C PHE A 91 -1.57 15.72 -17.12
N ASN A 92 -0.38 16.11 -17.57
CA ASN A 92 -0.03 16.07 -18.98
C ASN A 92 0.03 14.62 -19.44
N ASP A 93 -0.50 14.31 -20.61
CA ASP A 93 -0.15 13.04 -21.26
C ASP A 93 1.33 13.03 -21.70
N GLU A 94 1.79 11.90 -22.26
CA GLU A 94 3.18 11.70 -22.72
C GLU A 94 3.68 12.79 -23.70
N ARG A 95 2.78 13.54 -24.36
CA ARG A 95 3.09 14.60 -25.35
C ARG A 95 2.73 16.00 -24.85
N GLY A 96 2.05 16.10 -23.71
CA GLY A 96 1.53 17.32 -23.14
C GLY A 96 2.63 18.24 -22.61
N THR A 97 2.37 19.55 -22.74
CA THR A 97 3.26 20.62 -22.27
C THR A 97 2.51 21.73 -21.53
N ASP A 98 1.29 21.44 -21.06
CA ASP A 98 0.49 22.41 -20.31
C ASP A 98 1.18 22.72 -18.97
N PRO A 99 1.64 23.96 -18.74
CA PRO A 99 2.36 24.31 -17.52
C PRO A 99 1.48 24.30 -16.26
N GLU A 100 0.15 24.27 -16.41
CA GLU A 100 -0.79 24.13 -15.28
C GLU A 100 -1.03 22.67 -14.89
N LYS A 101 -0.43 21.72 -15.61
CA LYS A 101 -0.54 20.28 -15.37
C LYS A 101 0.79 19.67 -15.01
N LEU A 102 0.73 18.53 -14.33
CA LEU A 102 1.89 17.76 -13.91
C LEU A 102 2.40 16.88 -15.05
N THR A 103 3.67 17.01 -15.37
CA THR A 103 4.42 16.11 -16.24
C THR A 103 5.18 15.08 -15.40
N ILE A 104 5.09 13.81 -15.80
CA ILE A 104 5.90 12.72 -15.26
C ILE A 104 6.95 12.35 -16.31
N GLU A 105 8.23 12.49 -15.97
CA GLU A 105 9.31 12.15 -16.90
C GLU A 105 9.52 10.62 -16.98
N ARG A 106 9.62 9.95 -15.84
CA ARG A 106 9.89 8.51 -15.74
C ARG A 106 9.05 7.85 -14.67
N VAL A 107 8.84 6.55 -14.81
CA VAL A 107 8.14 5.71 -13.84
C VAL A 107 9.02 4.53 -13.42
N TRP A 108 9.10 4.26 -12.12
CA TRP A 108 9.65 3.03 -11.56
C TRP A 108 8.53 2.17 -10.98
N LEU A 109 8.61 0.87 -11.27
CA LEU A 109 7.70 -0.17 -10.83
C LEU A 109 8.47 -1.36 -10.27
N GLY A 110 7.83 -2.21 -9.47
CA GLY A 110 8.41 -3.51 -9.11
C GLY A 110 8.47 -4.45 -10.32
N TRP A 111 9.37 -5.44 -10.28
CA TRP A 111 9.45 -6.47 -11.33
C TRP A 111 8.16 -7.28 -11.50
N THR A 112 7.29 -7.30 -10.50
CA THR A 112 5.94 -7.90 -10.58
C THR A 112 5.07 -7.20 -11.63
N GLU A 113 5.44 -5.98 -12.05
CA GLU A 113 4.80 -5.22 -13.12
C GLU A 113 5.48 -5.39 -14.49
N ASP A 114 6.58 -6.14 -14.58
CA ASP A 114 7.31 -6.42 -15.82
C ASP A 114 6.50 -7.36 -16.75
N PRO A 115 6.09 -6.92 -17.95
CA PRO A 115 5.32 -7.73 -18.89
C PRO A 115 6.15 -8.82 -19.59
N THR A 116 7.47 -8.85 -19.37
CA THR A 116 8.38 -9.86 -19.92
C THR A 116 8.75 -10.94 -18.91
N ASN A 117 8.42 -10.74 -17.63
CA ASN A 117 8.71 -11.68 -16.56
C ASN A 117 7.60 -12.76 -16.45
N ALA A 118 7.96 -14.02 -16.68
CA ALA A 118 7.01 -15.13 -16.71
C ALA A 118 6.28 -15.35 -15.37
N LEU A 119 6.96 -15.13 -14.24
CA LEU A 119 6.34 -15.25 -12.91
C LEU A 119 5.34 -14.13 -12.68
N ALA A 120 5.71 -12.88 -13.00
CA ALA A 120 4.84 -11.72 -12.92
C ALA A 120 3.56 -11.90 -13.75
N MET A 121 3.69 -12.31 -15.01
CA MET A 121 2.57 -12.58 -15.90
C MET A 121 1.62 -13.66 -15.33
N ARG A 122 2.18 -14.75 -14.80
CA ARG A 122 1.39 -15.82 -14.17
C ARG A 122 0.62 -15.32 -12.95
N LEU A 123 1.27 -14.56 -12.06
CA LEU A 123 0.62 -14.00 -10.87
C LEU A 123 -0.54 -13.06 -11.23
N ARG A 124 -0.38 -12.24 -12.28
CA ARG A 124 -1.47 -11.37 -12.76
C ARG A 124 -2.62 -12.15 -13.38
N GLU A 125 -2.34 -13.19 -14.16
CA GLU A 125 -3.40 -14.05 -14.70
C GLU A 125 -4.17 -14.75 -13.57
N GLU A 126 -3.48 -15.34 -12.59
CA GLU A 126 -4.11 -15.96 -11.41
C GLU A 126 -5.00 -14.97 -10.64
N ARG A 127 -4.53 -13.72 -10.45
CA ARG A 127 -5.33 -12.66 -9.82
C ARG A 127 -6.54 -12.30 -10.69
N GLY A 128 -6.35 -12.17 -12.00
CA GLY A 128 -7.43 -11.89 -12.96
C GLY A 128 -8.51 -12.97 -12.96
N GLU A 129 -8.14 -14.25 -12.94
CA GLU A 129 -9.07 -15.38 -12.83
C GLU A 129 -9.88 -15.33 -11.54
N ARG A 130 -9.21 -15.08 -10.41
CA ARG A 130 -9.84 -14.93 -9.09
C ARG A 130 -10.85 -13.78 -9.04
N VAL A 131 -10.49 -12.62 -9.59
CA VAL A 131 -11.39 -11.46 -9.67
C VAL A 131 -12.60 -11.77 -10.56
N ARG A 132 -12.39 -12.38 -11.75
CA ARG A 132 -13.49 -12.78 -12.65
C ARG A 132 -14.45 -13.78 -12.00
N ALA A 133 -13.92 -14.78 -11.28
CA ALA A 133 -14.72 -15.76 -10.55
C ALA A 133 -15.59 -15.08 -9.47
N LEU A 134 -15.02 -14.13 -8.73
CA LEU A 134 -15.79 -13.34 -7.76
C LEU A 134 -16.88 -12.50 -8.44
N SER A 135 -16.55 -11.80 -9.52
CA SER A 135 -17.54 -10.98 -10.25
C SER A 135 -18.72 -11.82 -10.72
N ALA A 136 -18.47 -13.01 -11.30
CA ALA A 136 -19.52 -13.92 -11.72
C ALA A 136 -20.38 -14.41 -10.54
N LEU A 137 -19.75 -14.66 -9.38
CA LEU A 137 -20.46 -15.06 -8.18
C LEU A 137 -21.41 -13.94 -7.69
N ILE A 138 -20.96 -12.68 -7.70
CA ILE A 138 -21.79 -11.51 -7.35
C ILE A 138 -22.95 -11.34 -8.34
N GLU A 139 -22.70 -11.47 -9.65
CA GLU A 139 -23.74 -11.36 -10.68
C GLU A 139 -24.80 -12.46 -10.57
N SER A 140 -24.43 -13.65 -10.08
CA SER A 140 -25.34 -14.77 -9.87
C SER A 140 -26.19 -14.66 -8.60
N ALA A 141 -25.91 -13.69 -7.72
CA ALA A 141 -26.66 -13.50 -6.48
C ALA A 141 -28.12 -13.03 -6.76
N PRO A 142 -29.14 -13.56 -6.06
CA PRO A 142 -30.53 -13.18 -6.30
C PRO A 142 -30.80 -11.68 -6.11
N ALA A 143 -31.50 -11.06 -7.07
CA ALA A 143 -31.91 -9.66 -6.99
C ALA A 143 -32.77 -9.40 -5.74
N GLY A 144 -32.34 -8.45 -4.90
CA GLY A 144 -33.00 -8.08 -3.64
C GLY A 144 -32.35 -8.63 -2.37
N LEU A 145 -31.39 -9.56 -2.48
CA LEU A 145 -30.56 -10.05 -1.36
C LEU A 145 -29.10 -9.58 -1.42
N GLY A 146 -28.66 -9.03 -2.55
CA GLY A 146 -27.40 -8.32 -2.66
C GLY A 146 -27.44 -7.03 -1.86
N SER A 147 -26.97 -7.05 -0.62
CA SER A 147 -26.90 -5.85 0.21
C SER A 147 -26.03 -4.79 -0.47
N ALA A 148 -26.62 -3.64 -0.83
CA ALA A 148 -25.94 -2.51 -1.46
C ALA A 148 -24.63 -2.07 -0.75
N PRO A 149 -24.51 -2.08 0.60
CA PRO A 149 -23.29 -1.66 1.31
C PRO A 149 -22.07 -2.54 1.05
N MET A 150 -22.28 -3.73 0.49
CA MET A 150 -21.30 -4.79 0.45
C MET A 150 -20.67 -4.95 -0.93
N VAL A 151 -21.49 -4.85 -1.98
CA VAL A 151 -21.01 -4.53 -3.32
C VAL A 151 -20.22 -3.22 -3.25
N GLU A 152 -20.69 -2.22 -2.48
CA GLU A 152 -19.96 -0.98 -2.24
C GLU A 152 -18.58 -1.19 -1.57
N LYS A 153 -18.44 -2.10 -0.59
CA LYS A 153 -17.13 -2.45 0.00
C LYS A 153 -16.18 -3.07 -1.02
N LEU A 154 -16.63 -4.05 -1.80
CA LEU A 154 -15.84 -4.67 -2.85
C LEU A 154 -15.47 -3.68 -3.97
N LEU A 155 -16.43 -2.85 -4.40
CA LEU A 155 -16.21 -1.76 -5.33
C LEU A 155 -15.23 -0.72 -4.77
N SER A 156 -15.23 -0.47 -3.46
CA SER A 156 -14.25 0.44 -2.83
C SER A 156 -12.83 -0.10 -2.83
N PHE A 157 -12.69 -1.42 -2.88
CA PHE A 157 -11.41 -2.12 -2.90
C PHE A 157 -10.81 -2.20 -4.31
N PHE A 158 -11.61 -2.63 -5.30
CA PHE A 158 -11.16 -2.78 -6.70
C PHE A 158 -11.31 -1.51 -7.55
N GLY A 159 -11.88 -0.45 -6.96
CA GLY A 159 -12.34 0.74 -7.65
C GLY A 159 -13.57 0.43 -8.51
N THR A 160 -14.73 0.88 -8.05
CA THR A 160 -16.08 1.07 -8.65
C THR A 160 -16.58 0.30 -9.88
N ASP A 161 -15.93 -0.74 -10.39
CA ASP A 161 -16.52 -1.58 -11.44
C ASP A 161 -15.99 -3.04 -11.41
N LEU A 162 -16.76 -3.94 -10.81
CA LEU A 162 -16.51 -5.39 -10.84
C LEU A 162 -17.04 -6.06 -12.11
N ALA A 163 -17.93 -5.38 -12.86
CA ALA A 163 -18.48 -5.88 -14.11
C ALA A 163 -17.56 -5.56 -15.31
N ALA A 164 -16.60 -4.64 -15.13
CA ALA A 164 -15.55 -4.38 -16.10
C ALA A 164 -14.61 -5.59 -16.24
N ARG A 165 -14.20 -5.88 -17.48
CA ARG A 165 -13.19 -6.91 -17.79
C ARG A 165 -11.81 -6.60 -17.19
N GLN A 166 -11.59 -5.38 -16.70
CA GLN A 166 -10.35 -4.86 -16.14
C GLN A 166 -10.68 -4.06 -14.88
N SER A 167 -9.92 -4.24 -13.79
CA SER A 167 -10.12 -3.47 -12.56
C SER A 167 -9.73 -2.00 -12.76
N ARG A 168 -10.36 -1.08 -12.02
CA ARG A 168 -9.97 0.35 -12.08
C ARG A 168 -8.55 0.58 -11.55
N THR A 169 -8.07 -0.26 -10.65
CA THR A 169 -6.69 -0.20 -10.16
C THR A 169 -5.70 -0.55 -11.27
N SER A 170 -5.99 -1.58 -12.08
CA SER A 170 -5.19 -1.92 -13.26
C SER A 170 -5.20 -0.79 -14.29
N LEU A 171 -6.36 -0.18 -14.52
CA LEU A 171 -6.49 0.98 -15.40
C LEU A 171 -5.68 2.19 -14.87
N ALA A 172 -5.64 2.40 -13.56
CA ALA A 172 -4.86 3.47 -12.94
C ALA A 172 -3.34 3.24 -13.13
N LEU A 173 -2.90 1.99 -12.98
CA LEU A 173 -1.51 1.58 -13.25
C LEU A 173 -1.12 1.81 -14.72
N GLU A 174 -1.95 1.35 -15.66
CA GLU A 174 -1.74 1.61 -17.08
C GLU A 174 -1.75 3.11 -17.41
N THR A 175 -2.63 3.87 -16.74
CA THR A 175 -2.71 5.32 -16.90
C THR A 175 -1.42 5.99 -16.48
N VAL A 176 -0.84 5.65 -15.33
CA VAL A 176 0.44 6.26 -14.89
C VAL A 176 1.61 5.86 -15.78
N VAL A 177 1.63 4.64 -16.30
CA VAL A 177 2.63 4.24 -17.31
C VAL A 177 2.49 5.06 -18.59
N GLY A 178 1.26 5.26 -19.10
CA GLY A 178 0.99 6.09 -20.28
C GLY A 178 1.08 7.61 -20.05
N LEU A 179 1.24 8.06 -18.81
CA LEU A 179 1.53 9.45 -18.46
C LEU A 179 3.02 9.78 -18.56
N ALA A 180 3.89 8.78 -18.46
CA ALA A 180 5.33 8.95 -18.45
C ALA A 180 5.85 9.31 -19.85
N ARG A 181 6.79 10.26 -19.92
CA ARG A 181 7.46 10.61 -21.20
C ARG A 181 8.43 9.54 -21.69
N ASN A 182 8.99 8.77 -20.76
CA ASN A 182 9.95 7.71 -21.02
C ASN A 182 9.37 6.37 -20.59
N GLU A 183 9.94 5.29 -21.11
CA GLU A 183 9.55 3.93 -20.75
C GLU A 183 9.69 3.68 -19.24
N ALA A 184 8.75 2.90 -18.70
CA ALA A 184 8.78 2.49 -17.31
C ALA A 184 9.95 1.53 -17.06
N GLU A 185 10.62 1.69 -15.92
CA GLU A 185 11.67 0.76 -15.48
C GLU A 185 11.13 -0.18 -14.39
N PHE A 186 11.37 -1.47 -14.57
CA PHE A 186 10.99 -2.51 -13.61
C PHE A 186 12.18 -2.88 -12.73
N LEU A 187 12.02 -2.76 -11.41
CA LEU A 187 13.09 -2.89 -10.45
C LEU A 187 13.05 -4.24 -9.72
N TYR A 188 14.24 -4.80 -9.56
CA TYR A 188 14.50 -6.06 -8.88
C TYR A 188 15.28 -5.79 -7.58
N PRO A 189 15.07 -6.58 -6.52
CA PRO A 189 15.79 -6.39 -5.26
C PRO A 189 17.30 -6.66 -5.42
N GLY A 190 18.12 -5.94 -4.67
CA GLY A 190 19.58 -6.14 -4.66
C GLY A 190 20.31 -5.53 -5.85
N GLY A 191 21.44 -6.13 -6.23
CA GLY A 191 22.24 -5.71 -7.38
C GLY A 191 23.04 -4.42 -7.13
N THR A 192 23.20 -3.59 -8.16
CA THR A 192 23.90 -2.30 -8.01
C THR A 192 22.94 -1.25 -7.46
N PRO A 193 23.28 -0.56 -6.35
CA PRO A 193 22.46 0.55 -5.86
C PRO A 193 22.25 1.60 -6.96
N ARG A 194 21.01 2.05 -7.11
CA ARG A 194 20.60 2.94 -8.19
C ARG A 194 21.08 4.36 -7.90
N THR A 195 21.49 5.07 -8.93
CA THR A 195 21.77 6.51 -8.89
C THR A 195 20.69 7.28 -9.64
N LEU A 196 20.49 8.54 -9.26
CA LEU A 196 19.54 9.43 -9.95
C LEU A 196 20.35 10.47 -10.73
N ALA A 197 19.99 10.65 -12.01
CA ALA A 197 20.73 11.55 -12.90
C ALA A 197 20.82 12.97 -12.32
N GLY A 198 22.04 13.48 -12.18
CA GLY A 198 22.31 14.82 -11.64
C GLY A 198 22.24 14.95 -10.11
N VAL A 199 21.78 13.93 -9.39
CA VAL A 199 21.75 13.91 -7.92
C VAL A 199 23.02 13.26 -7.40
N GLU A 200 23.85 14.03 -6.69
CA GLU A 200 25.09 13.53 -6.12
C GLU A 200 24.89 13.00 -4.70
N GLY A 201 25.63 11.95 -4.33
CA GLY A 201 25.64 11.39 -2.97
C GLY A 201 24.46 10.48 -2.61
N VAL A 202 23.28 10.70 -3.21
CA VAL A 202 22.10 9.87 -2.96
C VAL A 202 22.16 8.55 -3.71
N ARG A 203 21.91 7.44 -3.02
CA ARG A 203 21.74 6.11 -3.61
C ARG A 203 20.39 5.52 -3.23
N VAL A 204 19.77 4.81 -4.17
CA VAL A 204 18.50 4.13 -3.94
C VAL A 204 18.71 2.62 -3.95
N TYR A 205 18.32 1.98 -2.85
CA TYR A 205 18.38 0.54 -2.66
C TYR A 205 16.98 -0.05 -2.85
N VAL A 206 16.87 -1.06 -3.70
CA VAL A 206 15.63 -1.80 -3.95
C VAL A 206 15.61 -3.02 -3.04
N LEU A 207 14.70 -3.05 -2.07
CA LEU A 207 14.60 -4.13 -1.07
C LEU A 207 13.58 -5.20 -1.47
N GLY A 208 12.54 -4.82 -2.21
CA GLY A 208 11.48 -5.69 -2.68
C GLY A 208 10.90 -5.20 -4.01
N PRO A 209 10.06 -5.99 -4.69
CA PRO A 209 9.45 -7.23 -4.17
C PRO A 209 10.38 -8.45 -4.17
N PRO A 210 10.20 -9.45 -3.28
CA PRO A 210 10.97 -10.69 -3.33
C PRO A 210 10.68 -11.51 -4.58
N GLU A 211 11.72 -12.02 -5.24
CA GLU A 211 11.58 -12.94 -6.38
C GLU A 211 11.16 -14.37 -5.95
N ASN A 212 11.15 -14.64 -4.64
CA ASN A 212 10.67 -15.91 -4.09
C ASN A 212 9.14 -15.88 -3.93
N GLU A 213 8.45 -16.69 -4.73
CA GLU A 213 6.98 -16.80 -4.72
C GLU A 213 6.41 -17.20 -3.35
N THR A 214 7.12 -18.02 -2.57
CA THR A 214 6.66 -18.39 -1.21
C THR A 214 6.70 -17.19 -0.28
N LEU A 215 7.68 -16.30 -0.44
CA LEU A 215 7.75 -15.05 0.34
C LEU A 215 6.72 -14.04 -0.16
N LEU A 216 6.47 -13.93 -1.47
CA LEU A 216 5.33 -13.14 -1.99
C LEU A 216 4.02 -13.59 -1.33
N LYS A 217 3.78 -14.90 -1.24
CA LYS A 217 2.58 -15.49 -0.66
C LYS A 217 2.49 -15.44 0.88
N ARG A 218 3.50 -14.87 1.54
CA ARG A 218 3.62 -14.79 3.00
C ARG A 218 3.11 -13.45 3.53
N SER A 219 1.79 -13.29 3.53
CA SER A 219 1.13 -12.09 4.07
C SER A 219 1.11 -12.01 5.61
N ASN A 220 1.05 -13.14 6.31
CA ASN A 220 0.83 -13.19 7.78
C ASN A 220 2.04 -13.72 8.56
N PRO A 221 2.19 -13.35 9.84
CA PRO A 221 3.16 -13.95 10.74
C PRO A 221 2.84 -15.42 11.01
N ARG A 222 3.84 -16.21 11.41
CA ARG A 222 3.62 -17.57 11.92
C ARG A 222 3.08 -17.51 13.34
N THR A 223 1.99 -18.24 13.61
CA THR A 223 1.38 -18.35 14.95
C THR A 223 2.29 -18.89 16.05
N SER A 224 3.43 -19.50 15.69
CA SER A 224 4.42 -20.07 16.61
C SER A 224 5.62 -19.17 16.91
N ALA A 225 5.74 -18.02 16.24
CA ALA A 225 6.85 -17.09 16.40
C ALA A 225 6.30 -15.67 16.46
N SER A 226 6.63 -14.91 17.51
CA SER A 226 6.25 -13.49 17.63
C SER A 226 7.01 -12.60 16.64
N GLU A 227 6.81 -12.84 15.34
CA GLU A 227 7.50 -12.17 14.22
C GLU A 227 7.03 -10.72 14.07
N VAL A 228 5.77 -10.46 14.44
CA VAL A 228 5.16 -9.13 14.49
C VAL A 228 4.71 -8.81 15.92
N TYR A 229 4.19 -7.61 16.11
CA TYR A 229 3.52 -7.23 17.35
C TYR A 229 2.16 -7.93 17.38
N GLU A 230 1.91 -8.80 18.37
CA GLU A 230 0.72 -9.67 18.39
C GLU A 230 -0.15 -9.44 19.63
N GLU A 231 -1.46 -9.59 19.45
CA GLU A 231 -2.38 -10.01 20.51
C GLU A 231 -2.65 -11.51 20.35
N LYS A 232 -2.66 -12.28 21.44
CA LYS A 232 -2.86 -13.74 21.40
C LYS A 232 -4.22 -14.09 20.77
N GLY A 233 -4.22 -14.96 19.74
CA GLY A 233 -5.39 -15.76 19.39
C GLY A 233 -6.04 -15.57 18.01
N LEU A 234 -5.29 -15.46 16.91
CA LEU A 234 -5.87 -15.65 15.57
C LEU A 234 -5.98 -17.14 15.24
N ALA A 235 -7.17 -17.72 15.47
CA ALA A 235 -7.53 -19.04 14.97
C ALA A 235 -7.92 -18.99 13.48
N LEU A 236 -7.66 -20.09 12.76
CA LEU A 236 -8.17 -20.30 11.40
C LEU A 236 -9.69 -20.18 11.40
N SER A 237 -10.19 -19.33 10.52
CA SER A 237 -11.54 -18.80 10.58
C SER A 237 -12.47 -19.55 9.59
N PRO A 238 -13.77 -19.78 9.89
CA PRO A 238 -14.74 -20.49 9.02
C PRO A 238 -14.77 -20.03 7.53
N GLU A 239 -14.35 -18.80 7.31
CA GLU A 239 -14.24 -18.09 6.05
C GLU A 239 -13.14 -18.69 5.14
N LEU A 240 -12.16 -19.39 5.72
CA LEU A 240 -11.10 -20.12 4.99
C LEU A 240 -11.60 -21.42 4.37
N SER A 241 -12.54 -22.08 5.05
CA SER A 241 -13.24 -23.24 4.52
C SER A 241 -14.21 -22.85 3.40
N PHE A 242 -14.92 -21.73 3.54
CA PHE A 242 -15.82 -21.23 2.51
C PHE A 242 -15.09 -20.81 1.21
N PHE A 243 -13.98 -20.06 1.34
CA PHE A 243 -13.17 -19.62 0.19
C PHE A 243 -12.65 -20.79 -0.67
N ALA A 244 -12.08 -21.80 -0.03
CA ALA A 244 -11.56 -22.98 -0.73
C ALA A 244 -12.67 -23.77 -1.45
N ALA A 245 -13.91 -23.73 -0.94
CA ALA A 245 -15.08 -24.31 -1.58
C ALA A 245 -15.59 -23.48 -2.78
N ALA A 246 -15.57 -22.14 -2.69
CA ALA A 246 -16.10 -21.25 -3.72
C ALA A 246 -15.18 -21.05 -4.93
N VAL A 247 -13.85 -21.04 -4.73
CA VAL A 247 -12.87 -20.74 -5.79
C VAL A 247 -12.42 -22.01 -6.55
N GLY A 248 -12.86 -23.19 -6.12
CA GLY A 248 -12.62 -24.44 -6.84
C GLY A 248 -11.15 -24.72 -7.11
N SER A 249 -10.25 -24.41 -6.16
CA SER A 249 -8.84 -24.74 -6.34
C SER A 249 -8.68 -26.28 -6.39
N ASN A 250 -7.94 -26.77 -7.38
CA ASN A 250 -7.56 -28.20 -7.51
C ASN A 250 -6.54 -28.65 -6.45
N ASP A 251 -6.55 -28.02 -5.29
CA ASP A 251 -5.57 -28.21 -4.23
C ASP A 251 -6.10 -29.21 -3.19
N GLU A 252 -5.21 -29.98 -2.56
CA GLU A 252 -5.55 -30.88 -1.44
C GLU A 252 -6.34 -30.15 -0.32
N PHE A 253 -6.15 -28.84 -0.21
CA PHE A 253 -6.87 -27.94 0.68
C PHE A 253 -8.37 -27.81 0.40
N ALA A 254 -8.82 -27.85 -0.86
CA ALA A 254 -10.24 -27.78 -1.21
C ALA A 254 -10.99 -29.04 -0.76
N THR A 255 -10.31 -30.18 -0.72
CA THR A 255 -10.86 -31.45 -0.21
C THR A 255 -11.00 -31.43 1.31
N LEU A 256 -10.03 -30.84 2.02
CA LEU A 256 -10.05 -30.67 3.49
C LEU A 256 -11.01 -29.57 3.97
N ALA A 257 -11.37 -28.63 3.08
CA ALA A 257 -12.27 -27.51 3.37
C ALA A 257 -13.75 -27.83 3.16
N ARG A 258 -14.11 -29.04 2.70
CA ARG A 258 -15.50 -29.47 2.56
C ARG A 258 -16.00 -30.03 3.90
N PRO A 259 -16.91 -29.32 4.62
CA PRO A 259 -17.43 -29.81 5.90
C PRO A 259 -18.36 -31.03 5.77
N PHE A 260 -18.71 -31.45 4.55
CA PHE A 260 -19.61 -32.56 4.25
C PHE A 260 -19.02 -33.48 3.16
N GLU A 261 -19.39 -34.76 3.17
CA GLU A 261 -18.99 -35.76 2.15
C GLU A 261 -19.44 -35.37 0.72
N VAL A 262 -18.83 -36.01 -0.30
CA VAL A 262 -18.98 -35.77 -1.75
C VAL A 262 -20.36 -36.17 -2.28
N ALA A 263 -21.42 -35.61 -1.71
CA ALA A 263 -22.76 -35.61 -2.27
C ALA A 263 -23.27 -34.17 -2.25
N SER A 264 -23.02 -33.44 -3.34
CA SER A 264 -23.53 -32.09 -3.56
C SER A 264 -24.62 -32.11 -4.62
N LEU A 265 -25.68 -31.35 -4.41
CA LEU A 265 -26.65 -31.02 -5.44
C LEU A 265 -26.45 -29.55 -5.81
N THR A 266 -26.36 -29.26 -7.10
CA THR A 266 -26.49 -27.89 -7.60
C THR A 266 -27.91 -27.38 -7.36
N PRO A 267 -28.14 -26.05 -7.29
CA PRO A 267 -29.49 -25.50 -7.16
C PRO A 267 -30.45 -25.99 -8.24
N ASP A 268 -29.97 -26.20 -9.47
CA ASP A 268 -30.78 -26.74 -10.57
C ASP A 268 -31.18 -28.21 -10.32
N GLU A 269 -30.25 -29.05 -9.87
CA GLU A 269 -30.53 -30.45 -9.53
C GLU A 269 -31.50 -30.54 -8.35
N ALA A 270 -31.26 -29.76 -7.28
CA ALA A 270 -32.15 -29.67 -6.13
C ALA A 270 -33.54 -29.15 -6.54
N GLY A 271 -33.62 -28.21 -7.49
CA GLY A 271 -34.87 -27.65 -8.00
C GLY A 271 -35.77 -28.67 -8.72
N THR A 272 -35.22 -29.82 -9.13
CA THR A 272 -36.00 -30.93 -9.70
C THR A 272 -36.57 -31.87 -8.64
N ASP A 273 -36.04 -31.86 -7.43
CA ASP A 273 -36.41 -32.77 -6.35
C ASP A 273 -37.69 -32.28 -5.60
N PRO A 274 -38.71 -33.15 -5.44
CA PRO A 274 -39.98 -32.76 -4.80
C PRO A 274 -39.86 -32.32 -3.34
N PHE A 275 -38.84 -32.76 -2.59
CA PHE A 275 -38.59 -32.30 -1.22
C PHE A 275 -38.06 -30.87 -1.23
N PHE A 276 -37.01 -30.60 -2.01
CA PHE A 276 -36.41 -29.25 -2.07
C PHE A 276 -37.37 -28.21 -2.66
N ARG A 277 -38.18 -28.57 -3.67
CA ARG A 277 -39.24 -27.68 -4.20
C ARG A 277 -40.26 -27.24 -3.15
N ARG A 278 -40.61 -28.12 -2.21
CA ARG A 278 -41.63 -27.88 -1.17
C ARG A 278 -41.07 -27.30 0.12
N THR A 279 -39.74 -27.22 0.25
CA THR A 279 -39.09 -26.82 1.49
C THR A 279 -38.14 -25.66 1.28
N TYR A 280 -37.10 -25.84 0.46
CA TYR A 280 -36.01 -24.90 0.29
C TYR A 280 -36.33 -23.84 -0.79
N PHE A 281 -36.95 -24.26 -1.90
CA PHE A 281 -37.39 -23.36 -2.98
C PHE A 281 -38.83 -22.84 -2.81
N ASP A 282 -39.51 -23.18 -1.71
CA ASP A 282 -40.81 -22.58 -1.39
C ASP A 282 -40.63 -21.08 -1.11
N GLU A 283 -41.42 -20.22 -1.76
CA GLU A 283 -41.33 -18.76 -1.61
C GLU A 283 -41.62 -18.30 -0.17
N THR A 284 -42.48 -19.01 0.55
CA THR A 284 -42.83 -18.72 1.96
C THR A 284 -41.74 -19.16 2.93
N ALA A 285 -40.80 -19.99 2.48
CA ALA A 285 -39.66 -20.49 3.26
C ALA A 285 -38.32 -19.86 2.80
N SER A 286 -38.37 -18.69 2.15
CA SER A 286 -37.19 -17.98 1.64
C SER A 286 -36.12 -17.69 2.70
N TRP A 287 -36.46 -17.65 3.99
CA TRP A 287 -35.50 -17.53 5.10
C TRP A 287 -34.54 -18.72 5.26
N ARG A 288 -34.83 -19.87 4.62
CA ARG A 288 -33.98 -21.08 4.67
C ARG A 288 -32.87 -21.08 3.62
N ARG A 289 -32.93 -20.13 2.68
CA ARG A 289 -32.03 -19.99 1.55
C ARG A 289 -30.72 -19.39 2.02
N VAL A 290 -29.60 -20.02 1.67
CA VAL A 290 -28.25 -19.62 2.11
C VAL A 290 -27.39 -19.10 0.96
N GLU A 291 -27.98 -18.91 -0.23
CA GLU A 291 -27.30 -18.43 -1.45
C GLU A 291 -26.69 -17.05 -1.30
N ALA A 292 -27.13 -16.29 -0.30
CA ALA A 292 -26.67 -14.94 0.01
C ALA A 292 -25.86 -14.87 1.33
N ASP A 293 -25.85 -15.91 2.15
CA ASP A 293 -25.22 -15.87 3.49
C ASP A 293 -23.71 -15.63 3.41
N TRP A 294 -23.08 -16.13 2.35
CA TRP A 294 -21.65 -15.89 2.10
C TRP A 294 -21.33 -14.42 1.80
N LEU A 295 -22.32 -13.63 1.35
CA LEU A 295 -22.12 -12.23 1.05
C LEU A 295 -21.66 -11.50 2.33
N GLU A 296 -22.16 -11.88 3.53
CA GLU A 296 -21.73 -11.33 4.83
C GLU A 296 -20.21 -11.32 5.04
N PHE A 297 -19.48 -12.22 4.38
CA PHE A 297 -18.02 -12.38 4.48
C PHE A 297 -17.24 -11.80 3.27
N SER A 298 -17.91 -11.10 2.36
CA SER A 298 -17.32 -10.66 1.09
C SER A 298 -16.19 -9.62 1.21
N GLY A 299 -16.17 -8.82 2.28
CA GLY A 299 -15.05 -7.92 2.58
C GLY A 299 -13.76 -8.68 2.93
N GLU A 300 -13.87 -9.78 3.66
CA GLU A 300 -12.73 -10.67 3.95
C GLU A 300 -12.34 -11.50 2.73
N LEU A 301 -13.30 -11.85 1.89
CA LEU A 301 -13.08 -12.47 0.59
C LEU A 301 -12.26 -11.54 -0.33
N ALA A 302 -12.58 -10.25 -0.38
CA ALA A 302 -11.81 -9.23 -1.11
C ALA A 302 -10.35 -9.16 -0.65
N LEU A 303 -10.16 -9.04 0.67
CA LEU A 303 -8.84 -9.02 1.31
C LEU A 303 -8.04 -10.30 1.04
N ARG A 304 -8.71 -11.43 0.80
CA ARG A 304 -8.08 -12.71 0.47
C ARG A 304 -7.80 -12.90 -1.01
N LEU A 305 -8.65 -12.37 -1.89
CA LEU A 305 -8.45 -12.39 -3.35
C LEU A 305 -7.26 -11.52 -3.76
N ASP A 306 -7.02 -10.47 -2.99
CA ASP A 306 -5.89 -9.55 -3.15
C ASP A 306 -4.75 -9.81 -2.16
N ARG A 307 -4.85 -10.91 -1.41
CA ARG A 307 -3.77 -11.38 -0.55
C ARG A 307 -2.53 -11.55 -1.43
N ASP A 308 -1.40 -11.12 -0.89
CA ASP A 308 -0.08 -11.15 -1.53
C ASP A 308 0.24 -9.97 -2.48
N THR A 309 -0.74 -9.17 -2.93
CA THR A 309 -0.47 -7.93 -3.71
C THR A 309 0.35 -6.94 -2.89
N ASN A 310 0.08 -6.84 -1.59
CA ASN A 310 0.92 -6.07 -0.67
C ASN A 310 2.40 -6.46 -0.72
N ASN A 311 2.70 -7.75 -0.93
CA ASN A 311 4.08 -8.21 -1.04
C ASN A 311 4.70 -7.97 -2.43
N THR A 312 3.92 -7.50 -3.42
CA THR A 312 4.44 -6.97 -4.68
C THR A 312 4.88 -5.50 -4.59
N SER A 313 4.93 -4.96 -3.37
CA SER A 313 5.45 -3.63 -3.05
C SER A 313 6.90 -3.42 -3.47
N LEU A 314 7.13 -2.42 -4.33
CA LEU A 314 8.44 -1.83 -4.56
C LEU A 314 8.91 -1.07 -3.31
N ALA A 315 9.65 -1.75 -2.46
CA ALA A 315 10.22 -1.18 -1.23
C ALA A 315 11.59 -0.54 -1.53
N LEU A 316 11.74 0.74 -1.19
CA LEU A 316 12.93 1.53 -1.47
C LEU A 316 13.55 2.12 -0.20
N ALA A 317 14.88 2.19 -0.16
CA ALA A 317 15.62 2.99 0.80
C ALA A 317 16.50 4.01 0.07
N PHE A 318 16.31 5.28 0.40
CA PHE A 318 17.13 6.39 -0.09
C PHE A 318 18.22 6.68 0.93
N GLU A 319 19.44 6.27 0.62
CA GLU A 319 20.62 6.66 1.38
C GLU A 319 21.07 8.04 0.92
N LEU A 320 21.10 9.01 1.83
CA LEU A 320 21.26 10.43 1.51
C LEU A 320 22.70 10.81 1.13
N VAL A 321 23.68 10.17 1.77
CA VAL A 321 25.11 10.22 1.44
C VAL A 321 25.71 8.85 1.72
N PRO A 322 26.83 8.46 1.10
CA PRO A 322 27.42 7.14 1.33
C PRO A 322 27.68 6.84 2.81
N GLY A 323 27.01 5.82 3.37
CA GLY A 323 27.10 5.45 4.78
C GLY A 323 26.28 6.32 5.74
N GLY A 324 25.53 7.31 5.23
CA GLY A 324 24.77 8.28 6.02
C GLY A 324 23.34 7.88 6.32
N ARG A 325 22.49 8.87 6.56
CA ARG A 325 21.07 8.71 6.90
C ARG A 325 20.27 8.04 5.77
N VAL A 326 19.23 7.30 6.15
CA VAL A 326 18.35 6.59 5.23
C VAL A 326 16.89 7.03 5.38
N LEU A 327 16.20 7.24 4.26
CA LEU A 327 14.74 7.38 4.21
C LEU A 327 14.15 6.06 3.68
N LEU A 328 13.30 5.41 4.46
CA LEU A 328 12.74 4.09 4.14
C LEU A 328 11.27 4.20 3.73
N PHE A 329 10.96 3.71 2.54
CA PHE A 329 9.63 3.65 1.94
C PHE A 329 9.30 2.20 1.56
N PRO A 330 8.73 1.42 2.49
CA PRO A 330 8.42 0.00 2.27
C PRO A 330 7.11 -0.21 1.48
N ALA A 331 6.42 0.85 1.08
CA ALA A 331 5.05 0.81 0.59
C ALA A 331 4.16 -0.01 1.54
N ASP A 332 3.55 -1.10 1.07
CA ASP A 332 2.72 -1.97 1.89
C ASP A 332 3.33 -3.36 2.08
N ALA A 333 4.66 -3.44 2.02
CA ALA A 333 5.42 -4.64 2.32
C ALA A 333 4.93 -5.30 3.62
N GLN A 334 4.51 -6.56 3.49
CA GLN A 334 4.10 -7.42 4.59
C GLN A 334 5.23 -8.39 4.98
N VAL A 335 4.96 -9.26 5.94
CA VAL A 335 5.90 -10.23 6.53
C VAL A 335 6.87 -10.84 5.51
N GLY A 336 6.36 -11.31 4.37
CA GLY A 336 7.15 -11.88 3.27
C GLY A 336 8.29 -11.01 2.76
N ASN A 337 8.03 -9.72 2.51
CA ASN A 337 9.05 -8.75 2.12
C ASN A 337 10.10 -8.57 3.21
N TRP A 338 9.68 -8.27 4.43
CA TRP A 338 10.62 -8.00 5.52
C TRP A 338 11.58 -9.16 5.80
N LEU A 339 11.10 -10.39 5.61
CA LEU A 339 11.93 -11.58 5.70
C LEU A 339 12.90 -11.69 4.53
N SER A 340 12.46 -11.38 3.32
CA SER A 340 13.31 -11.46 2.14
C SER A 340 14.48 -10.48 2.19
N TRP A 341 14.31 -9.33 2.85
CA TRP A 341 15.35 -8.32 2.95
C TRP A 341 16.64 -8.82 3.61
N GLN A 342 16.56 -9.87 4.44
CA GLN A 342 17.73 -10.46 5.09
C GLN A 342 18.70 -11.12 4.10
N ASP A 343 18.19 -11.52 2.93
CA ASP A 343 18.94 -12.23 1.90
C ASP A 343 19.27 -11.35 0.69
N VAL A 344 18.90 -10.06 0.72
CA VAL A 344 19.18 -9.13 -0.40
C VAL A 344 20.63 -8.67 -0.34
N GLU A 345 21.34 -8.88 -1.45
CA GLU A 345 22.74 -8.50 -1.60
C GLU A 345 22.90 -7.34 -2.59
N TRP A 346 23.65 -6.32 -2.20
CA TRP A 346 24.06 -5.24 -3.08
C TRP A 346 25.56 -5.28 -3.36
N ALA A 347 25.94 -4.91 -4.59
CA ALA A 347 27.32 -5.01 -5.08
C ALA A 347 28.35 -4.21 -4.27
N ASN A 348 27.90 -3.23 -3.48
CA ASN A 348 28.75 -2.40 -2.63
C ASN A 348 28.86 -2.94 -1.17
N GLY A 349 28.28 -4.10 -0.88
CA GLY A 349 28.36 -4.76 0.43
C GLY A 349 27.44 -4.19 1.52
N VAL A 350 26.61 -3.18 1.21
CA VAL A 350 25.58 -2.69 2.13
C VAL A 350 24.50 -3.76 2.27
N THR A 351 24.05 -4.01 3.50
CA THR A 351 22.97 -4.95 3.81
C THR A 351 21.67 -4.22 4.14
N ALA A 352 20.54 -4.93 4.13
CA ALA A 352 19.27 -4.35 4.59
C ALA A 352 19.33 -3.92 6.06
N ASN A 353 20.06 -4.66 6.90
CA ASN A 353 20.25 -4.29 8.30
C ASN A 353 21.03 -2.97 8.44
N ASP A 354 22.05 -2.74 7.61
CA ASP A 354 22.76 -1.45 7.60
C ASP A 354 21.82 -0.30 7.23
N LEU A 355 20.86 -0.52 6.32
CA LEU A 355 19.87 0.49 5.91
C LEU A 355 18.87 0.76 7.04
N LEU A 356 18.33 -0.30 7.66
CA LEU A 356 17.38 -0.19 8.78
C LEU A 356 17.99 0.56 9.96
N GLU A 357 19.23 0.24 10.33
CA GLU A 357 19.91 0.88 11.46
C GLU A 357 20.13 2.39 11.27
N ARG A 358 20.30 2.84 10.02
CA ARG A 358 20.52 4.24 9.63
C ARG A 358 19.24 4.98 9.24
N THR A 359 18.09 4.33 9.33
CA THR A 359 16.80 4.92 8.96
C THR A 359 16.43 6.06 9.90
N VAL A 360 16.22 7.25 9.34
CA VAL A 360 15.80 8.47 10.04
C VAL A 360 14.37 8.89 9.73
N PHE A 361 13.84 8.42 8.61
CA PHE A 361 12.44 8.60 8.24
C PHE A 361 11.90 7.26 7.77
N TYR A 362 10.76 6.85 8.33
CA TYR A 362 10.09 5.60 8.02
C TYR A 362 8.64 5.89 7.62
N LYS A 363 8.29 5.67 6.34
CA LYS A 363 6.88 5.47 5.97
C LYS A 363 6.45 4.14 6.57
N VAL A 364 5.56 4.18 7.56
CA VAL A 364 5.05 2.96 8.19
C VAL A 364 4.31 2.17 7.13
N GLY A 365 4.70 0.91 6.94
CA GLY A 365 4.15 0.09 5.87
C GLY A 365 2.66 -0.17 6.08
N HIS A 366 1.92 -0.41 4.99
CA HIS A 366 0.54 -0.93 5.02
C HIS A 366 -0.34 -0.22 6.06
N HIS A 367 -0.22 1.11 6.10
CA HIS A 367 -0.92 2.04 6.99
C HIS A 367 -0.83 1.72 8.50
N GLY A 368 0.18 0.94 8.91
CA GLY A 368 0.35 0.45 10.27
C GLY A 368 -0.51 -0.77 10.62
N SER A 369 -0.86 -1.61 9.64
CA SER A 369 -1.53 -2.89 9.90
C SER A 369 -0.67 -3.84 10.74
N HIS A 370 -1.30 -4.80 11.41
CA HIS A 370 -0.65 -5.79 12.27
C HIS A 370 0.48 -6.61 11.60
N ASN A 371 0.46 -6.73 10.27
CA ASN A 371 1.45 -7.49 9.49
C ASN A 371 2.42 -6.60 8.69
N SER A 372 2.41 -5.28 8.91
CA SER A 372 3.12 -4.30 8.09
C SER A 372 4.60 -4.14 8.40
N THR A 373 5.01 -4.53 9.60
CA THR A 373 6.36 -4.25 10.12
C THR A 373 6.76 -5.39 11.05
N LEU A 374 7.84 -6.09 10.71
CA LEU A 374 8.41 -7.09 11.62
C LEU A 374 8.99 -6.42 12.85
N ARG A 375 9.01 -7.19 13.95
CA ARG A 375 9.62 -6.77 15.20
C ARG A 375 11.16 -6.81 15.09
N ASP A 376 11.76 -7.98 15.28
CA ASP A 376 13.21 -8.14 15.42
C ASP A 376 13.99 -7.93 14.11
N LEU A 377 13.33 -8.16 12.98
CA LEU A 377 13.88 -8.00 11.63
C LEU A 377 13.39 -6.71 10.94
N GLY A 378 12.65 -5.87 11.67
CA GLY A 378 12.11 -4.61 11.15
C GLY A 378 12.34 -3.46 12.13
N LEU A 379 11.29 -3.07 12.85
CA LEU A 379 11.30 -1.87 13.69
C LEU A 379 12.38 -1.90 14.77
N GLU A 380 12.72 -3.05 15.34
CA GLU A 380 13.76 -3.12 16.36
C GLU A 380 15.17 -2.79 15.84
N ARG A 381 15.40 -3.01 14.54
CA ARG A 381 16.65 -2.66 13.86
C ARG A 381 16.78 -1.15 13.62
N MET A 382 15.67 -0.41 13.57
CA MET A 382 15.68 1.04 13.44
C MET A 382 16.06 1.68 14.78
N ARG A 383 17.32 2.08 14.91
CA ARG A 383 17.90 2.58 16.18
C ARG A 383 18.35 4.02 16.12
N HIS A 384 18.21 4.68 14.97
CA HIS A 384 18.70 6.05 14.81
C HIS A 384 17.98 7.02 15.76
N PRO A 385 18.70 7.88 16.51
CA PRO A 385 18.10 8.80 17.47
C PRO A 385 17.25 9.88 16.84
N GLU A 386 17.31 10.08 15.52
CA GLU A 386 16.47 11.01 14.75
C GLU A 386 15.21 10.37 14.13
N LEU A 387 14.95 9.08 14.35
CA LEU A 387 13.86 8.36 13.68
C LEU A 387 12.50 9.05 13.83
N ILE A 388 11.89 9.37 12.70
CA ILE A 388 10.51 9.83 12.54
C ILE A 388 9.72 8.73 11.82
N ALA A 389 8.54 8.40 12.33
CA ALA A 389 7.60 7.49 11.67
C ALA A 389 6.40 8.28 11.11
N MET A 390 6.09 8.08 9.83
CA MET A 390 4.89 8.64 9.19
C MET A 390 3.90 7.51 8.91
N VAL A 391 2.70 7.59 9.49
CA VAL A 391 1.61 6.63 9.30
C VAL A 391 0.56 7.25 8.36
N PRO A 392 0.51 6.84 7.08
CA PRO A 392 -0.41 7.39 6.10
C PRO A 392 -1.82 6.80 6.27
N VAL A 393 -2.52 7.18 7.34
CA VAL A 393 -3.79 6.56 7.74
C VAL A 393 -4.87 7.59 8.04
N ASP A 394 -6.11 7.21 7.75
CA ASP A 394 -7.30 7.82 8.36
C ASP A 394 -8.10 6.73 9.07
N GLN A 395 -7.94 6.65 10.39
CA GLN A 395 -8.49 5.57 11.22
C GLN A 395 -10.02 5.53 11.15
N GLY A 396 -10.68 6.69 11.03
CA GLY A 396 -12.12 6.78 10.84
C GLY A 396 -12.58 6.15 9.52
N SER A 397 -11.86 6.39 8.43
CA SER A 397 -12.11 5.79 7.11
C SER A 397 -11.81 4.30 7.12
N ALA A 398 -10.69 3.89 7.72
CA ALA A 398 -10.35 2.48 7.90
C ALA A 398 -11.47 1.73 8.63
N ALA A 399 -11.97 2.28 9.75
CA ALA A 399 -13.05 1.69 10.53
C ALA A 399 -14.36 1.57 9.74
N ARG A 400 -14.71 2.55 8.88
CA ARG A 400 -15.89 2.46 8.01
C ARG A 400 -15.80 1.31 7.00
N GLN A 401 -14.58 0.94 6.58
CA GLN A 401 -14.34 -0.23 5.74
C GLN A 401 -14.29 -1.56 6.50
N GLY A 402 -14.42 -1.54 7.83
CA GLY A 402 -14.26 -2.72 8.68
C GLY A 402 -12.82 -2.98 9.13
N TRP A 403 -11.87 -2.10 8.79
CA TRP A 403 -10.47 -2.18 9.21
C TRP A 403 -10.24 -1.42 10.52
N SER A 404 -11.04 -1.71 11.54
CA SER A 404 -11.02 -0.97 12.82
C SER A 404 -9.71 -1.09 13.61
N ARG A 405 -8.88 -2.07 13.26
CA ARG A 405 -7.57 -2.32 13.88
C ARG A 405 -6.41 -1.63 13.16
N ILE A 406 -6.67 -0.75 12.18
CA ILE A 406 -5.64 0.04 11.51
C ILE A 406 -5.75 1.51 11.95
N PRO A 407 -4.68 2.13 12.48
CA PRO A 407 -3.38 1.52 12.77
C PRO A 407 -3.47 0.53 13.95
N PHE A 408 -2.63 -0.51 13.91
CA PHE A 408 -2.60 -1.56 14.93
C PHE A 408 -1.95 -1.04 16.21
N ALA A 409 -2.72 -1.00 17.30
CA ALA A 409 -2.32 -0.31 18.53
C ALA A 409 -0.95 -0.79 19.08
N PRO A 410 -0.65 -2.10 19.20
CA PRO A 410 0.68 -2.53 19.66
C PRO A 410 1.85 -2.06 18.79
N LEU A 411 1.67 -1.97 17.47
CA LEU A 411 2.69 -1.41 16.58
C LEU A 411 2.81 0.10 16.79
N LEU A 412 1.68 0.81 16.89
CA LEU A 412 1.65 2.25 17.11
C LEU A 412 2.31 2.64 18.44
N ASP A 413 2.03 1.93 19.52
CA ASP A 413 2.65 2.14 20.83
C ASP A 413 4.17 1.93 20.73
N ARG A 414 4.61 0.87 20.06
CA ARG A 414 6.05 0.64 19.88
C ARG A 414 6.71 1.70 19.00
N LEU A 415 6.02 2.20 17.97
CA LEU A 415 6.50 3.31 17.16
C LEU A 415 6.67 4.57 18.01
N GLN A 416 5.72 4.88 18.90
CA GLN A 416 5.84 6.02 19.83
C GLN A 416 7.08 5.88 20.72
N GLU A 417 7.34 4.69 21.28
CA GLU A 417 8.53 4.45 22.09
C GLU A 417 9.83 4.61 21.28
N LYS A 418 9.94 3.93 20.13
CA LYS A 418 11.15 3.88 19.29
C LYS A 418 11.49 5.24 18.70
N THR A 419 10.48 6.01 18.34
CA THR A 419 10.64 7.36 17.78
C THR A 419 10.72 8.43 18.86
N ARG A 420 10.56 8.10 20.15
CA ARG A 420 10.43 9.08 21.24
C ARG A 420 9.29 10.08 20.97
N GLY A 421 8.16 9.55 20.50
CA GLY A 421 6.92 10.25 20.18
C GLY A 421 6.90 10.98 18.83
N ARG A 422 7.94 10.88 18.00
CA ARG A 422 7.99 11.48 16.65
C ARG A 422 7.22 10.64 15.63
N VAL A 423 5.95 10.41 15.92
CA VAL A 423 4.99 9.75 15.03
C VAL A 423 4.07 10.81 14.44
N LEU A 424 4.02 10.85 13.11
CA LEU A 424 3.13 11.71 12.33
C LEU A 424 2.05 10.85 11.69
N ARG A 425 0.81 11.34 11.63
CA ARG A 425 -0.31 10.64 10.98
C ARG A 425 -1.04 11.55 10.00
N SER A 426 -1.56 10.99 8.92
CA SER A 426 -2.39 11.76 7.98
C SER A 426 -3.64 12.36 8.66
N ASP A 427 -4.25 11.63 9.59
CA ASP A 427 -5.44 12.02 10.34
C ASP A 427 -5.20 12.78 11.65
N ASP A 428 -4.00 13.32 11.86
CA ASP A 428 -3.70 14.12 13.04
C ASP A 428 -4.63 15.35 13.15
N GLY A 429 -5.50 15.39 14.15
CA GLY A 429 -6.44 16.51 14.37
C GLY A 429 -5.82 17.71 15.10
N GLU A 430 -4.70 17.51 15.78
CA GLU A 430 -3.99 18.53 16.56
C GLU A 430 -2.72 18.99 15.83
N ALA A 431 -2.52 20.31 15.77
CA ALA A 431 -1.33 20.90 15.17
C ALA A 431 -0.08 20.41 15.89
N LEU A 432 0.95 20.05 15.14
CA LEU A 432 2.17 19.48 15.70
C LEU A 432 2.81 20.36 16.80
N ARG A 433 2.70 21.68 16.67
CA ARG A 433 3.25 22.66 17.62
C ARG A 433 2.58 22.66 18.98
N ASP A 434 1.34 22.17 19.06
CA ASP A 434 0.57 22.17 20.30
C ASP A 434 0.78 20.87 21.10
N ARG A 435 1.35 19.83 20.47
CA ARG A 435 1.60 18.54 21.12
C ARG A 435 2.62 18.68 22.26
N PRO A 436 2.32 18.18 23.47
CA PRO A 436 3.26 18.21 24.58
C PRO A 436 4.44 17.26 24.32
N ALA A 437 5.58 17.57 24.95
CA ALA A 437 6.73 16.67 24.92
C ALA A 437 6.37 15.30 25.54
N PRO A 438 6.69 14.18 24.86
CA PRO A 438 6.48 12.84 25.41
C PRO A 438 7.29 12.61 26.69
N GLU A 439 6.84 11.66 27.52
CA GLU A 439 7.56 11.26 28.72
C GLU A 439 8.99 10.82 28.38
N GLY A 440 9.98 11.29 29.15
CA GLY A 440 11.40 10.98 28.93
C GLY A 440 12.06 11.72 27.74
N VAL A 441 11.37 12.69 27.13
CA VAL A 441 11.93 13.58 26.10
C VAL A 441 12.08 14.98 26.67
N THR A 442 13.27 15.58 26.53
CA THR A 442 13.49 16.96 27.00
C THR A 442 12.72 17.93 26.11
N ALA A 443 12.25 19.04 26.70
CA ALA A 443 11.57 20.10 25.96
C ALA A 443 12.40 20.62 24.77
N SER A 444 13.73 20.70 24.91
CA SER A 444 14.63 21.12 23.83
C SER A 444 14.66 20.15 22.64
N VAL A 445 14.68 18.83 22.90
CA VAL A 445 14.68 17.82 21.85
C VAL A 445 13.32 17.79 21.15
N TRP A 446 12.23 17.92 21.91
CA TRP A 446 10.89 17.99 21.35
C TRP A 446 10.68 19.25 20.51
N GLN A 447 11.08 20.41 21.02
CA GLN A 447 11.02 21.67 20.28
C GLN A 447 11.84 21.61 18.98
N ALA A 448 13.04 21.01 19.00
CA ALA A 448 13.84 20.83 17.79
C ALA A 448 13.12 19.96 16.73
N PHE A 449 12.35 18.95 17.16
CA PHE A 449 11.51 18.17 16.24
C PHE A 449 10.34 18.99 15.70
N GLN A 450 9.62 19.72 16.56
CA GLN A 450 8.49 20.57 16.15
C GLN A 450 8.94 21.72 15.23
N ASP A 451 10.13 22.27 15.44
CA ASP A 451 10.71 23.33 14.60
C ASP A 451 11.17 22.78 13.25
N ARG A 452 11.61 21.52 13.21
CA ARG A 452 12.06 20.85 11.99
C ARG A 452 10.89 20.52 11.06
N VAL A 453 9.75 20.09 11.59
CA VAL A 453 8.61 19.64 10.79
C VAL A 453 7.67 20.81 10.49
N ILE A 454 7.46 21.09 9.21
CA ILE A 454 6.49 22.08 8.76
C ILE A 454 5.14 21.38 8.61
N ASP A 455 4.20 21.70 9.49
CA ASP A 455 2.80 21.28 9.38
C ASP A 455 2.00 22.30 8.56
N ALA A 456 1.72 21.97 7.30
CA ALA A 456 0.98 22.82 6.36
C ALA A 456 -0.52 22.48 6.32
N GLY A 457 -1.01 21.58 7.18
CA GLY A 457 -2.35 21.02 7.14
C GLY A 457 -2.55 19.98 6.01
N LEU A 458 -2.19 20.33 4.76
CA LEU A 458 -2.28 19.39 3.61
C LEU A 458 -1.14 18.36 3.61
N TYR A 459 0.01 18.69 4.20
CA TYR A 459 1.19 17.82 4.27
C TYR A 459 2.05 18.16 5.48
N TYR A 460 2.89 17.20 5.88
CA TYR A 460 4.10 17.48 6.65
C TYR A 460 5.27 17.63 5.70
N GLU A 461 6.07 18.68 5.85
CA GLU A 461 7.34 18.83 5.14
C GLU A 461 8.51 18.73 6.13
N ILE A 462 9.45 17.85 5.82
CA ILE A 462 10.55 17.48 6.71
C ILE A 462 11.88 17.62 5.95
N PRO A 463 12.75 18.55 6.37
CA PRO A 463 14.09 18.68 5.85
C PRO A 463 15.07 17.65 6.46
N PHE A 464 15.98 17.14 5.63
CA PHE A 464 17.07 16.24 5.97
C PHE A 464 18.37 16.76 5.33
N PRO A 465 19.21 17.49 6.08
CA PRO A 465 20.49 17.97 5.56
C PRO A 465 21.37 16.82 5.01
N LEU A 466 22.33 17.12 4.14
CA LEU A 466 23.28 16.15 3.55
C LEU A 466 24.68 16.28 4.17
N ASP A 467 24.76 16.75 5.41
CA ASP A 467 25.99 17.00 6.17
C ASP A 467 26.68 15.73 6.71
#